data_AF-A0A813W1X3-F1
#
_entry.id   AF-A0A813W1X3-F1
#
_cell.length_a   1.000
_cell.length_b   1.000
_cell.length_c   1.000
_cell.angle_alpha   90.00
_cell.angle_beta   90.00
_cell.angle_gamma   90.00
#
_symmetry.space_group_name_H-M   'P 1'
#
loop_
_entity.id
_entity.type
_entity.pdbx_description
1 polymer ?
#
loop_
_entity_poly.entity_id
_entity_poly.type
_entity_poly.pdbx_seq_one_letter_code
_entity_poly.pdbx_strand_id
1 'polypeptide(L)'
;MVKRRMGSNLNYDDDNVDYDEFYKAFGYDAAMYVWDRFQQAEVIMFCLSGKALIVYKSVSEADRNDIGRIFAKLKETCFKPTEYYLNLFYTRALNPGETLASFARDLERFVDKDLPGLEANIKSKLLKARLVSCVKKF
;
A
#
# COMPACT_ATOMS: atom_id res chain seq x y z
N MET A 1 34.61 6.96 -3.08
CA MET A 1 33.45 7.07 -2.16
C MET A 1 32.44 6.01 -2.53
N VAL A 2 32.19 5.06 -1.63
CA VAL A 2 31.21 3.99 -1.86
C VAL A 2 29.82 4.60 -1.76
N LYS A 3 29.04 4.59 -2.86
CA LYS A 3 27.60 4.87 -2.84
C LYS A 3 26.95 3.81 -1.94
N ARG A 4 26.74 4.13 -0.66
CA ARG A 4 25.83 3.35 0.18
C ARG A 4 24.48 3.37 -0.53
N ARG A 5 24.00 2.22 -0.96
CA ARG A 5 22.60 2.06 -1.38
C ARG A 5 21.77 2.52 -0.19
N MET A 6 21.15 3.69 -0.29
CA MET A 6 20.11 4.12 0.64
C MET A 6 18.91 3.20 0.40
N GLY A 7 18.99 1.98 0.94
CA GLY A 7 17.85 1.10 1.00
C GLY A 7 16.99 1.55 2.16
N SER A 8 16.09 2.51 1.92
CA SER A 8 14.85 2.45 2.69
C SER A 8 14.21 1.12 2.30
N ASN A 9 13.78 0.33 3.27
CA ASN A 9 12.94 -0.84 2.99
C ASN A 9 11.51 -0.41 2.62
N LEU A 10 11.28 0.88 2.42
CA LEU A 10 10.01 1.48 2.06
C LEU A 10 9.75 1.26 0.58
N ASN A 11 8.67 0.55 0.29
CA ASN A 11 8.14 0.40 -1.04
C ASN A 11 6.64 0.66 -1.01
N TYR A 12 6.21 1.72 -1.68
CA TYR A 12 4.81 2.10 -1.81
C TYR A 12 4.34 1.89 -3.25
N ASP A 13 3.27 1.12 -3.39
CA ASP A 13 2.69 0.70 -4.66
C ASP A 13 1.19 0.98 -4.81
N ASP A 14 0.54 1.64 -3.82
CA ASP A 14 -0.91 1.83 -3.65
C ASP A 14 -1.69 0.57 -3.21
N ASP A 15 -1.16 -0.63 -3.44
CA ASP A 15 -1.90 -1.88 -3.22
C ASP A 15 -1.53 -2.54 -1.88
N ASN A 16 -0.24 -2.53 -1.54
CA ASN A 16 0.34 -3.28 -0.43
C ASN A 16 0.57 -2.45 0.84
N VAL A 17 0.70 -1.14 0.71
CA VAL A 17 0.89 -0.23 1.84
C VAL A 17 -0.16 0.87 1.75
N ASP A 18 -0.77 1.24 2.87
CA ASP A 18 -1.69 2.39 2.89
C ASP A 18 -0.92 3.70 2.72
N TYR A 19 -1.53 4.70 2.07
CA TYR A 19 -0.87 5.99 1.86
C TYR A 19 -0.42 6.64 3.17
N ASP A 20 -1.26 6.63 4.21
CA ASP A 20 -0.93 7.30 5.48
C ASP A 20 0.15 6.54 6.25
N GLU A 21 0.18 5.20 6.13
CA GLU A 21 1.26 4.37 6.68
C GLU A 21 2.60 4.66 5.99
N PHE A 22 2.60 4.70 4.66
CA PHE A 22 3.78 5.08 3.88
C PHE A 22 4.25 6.49 4.20
N TYR A 23 3.35 7.47 4.24
CA TYR A 23 3.67 8.86 4.53
C TYR A 23 4.33 9.02 5.90
N LYS A 24 3.81 8.35 6.94
CA LYS A 24 4.41 8.34 8.28
C LYS A 24 5.79 7.68 8.27
N ALA A 25 5.91 6.51 7.65
CA ALA A 25 7.15 5.75 7.61
C ALA A 25 8.26 6.49 6.85
N PHE A 26 7.93 7.12 5.72
CA PHE A 26 8.83 8.00 5.00
C PHE A 26 9.24 9.23 5.84
N GLY A 27 8.31 9.82 6.59
CA GLY A 27 8.61 10.90 7.52
C GLY A 27 9.59 10.51 8.63
N TYR A 28 9.48 9.29 9.15
CA TYR A 28 10.46 8.75 10.11
C TYR A 28 11.84 8.57 9.49
N ASP A 29 11.94 8.00 8.28
CA ASP A 29 13.20 7.88 7.56
C ASP A 29 13.82 9.26 7.29
N ALA A 30 13.03 10.22 6.82
CA ALA A 30 13.48 11.59 6.59
C ALA A 30 14.01 12.25 7.87
N ALA A 31 13.37 12.05 9.02
CA ALA A 31 13.86 12.56 10.29
C ALA A 31 15.14 11.83 10.76
N MET A 32 15.18 10.50 10.63
CA MET A 32 16.31 9.68 11.05
C MET A 32 17.58 9.99 10.25
N TYR A 33 17.44 10.19 8.94
CA TYR A 33 18.54 10.54 8.05
C TYR A 33 18.75 12.05 7.88
N VAL A 34 17.92 12.87 8.56
CA VAL A 34 17.99 14.34 8.54
C VAL A 34 17.89 14.90 7.12
N TRP A 35 16.97 14.34 6.32
CA TRP A 35 16.75 14.79 4.95
C TRP A 35 15.98 16.11 4.92
N ASP A 36 16.53 17.10 4.22
CA ASP A 36 15.78 18.29 3.86
C ASP A 36 14.72 17.99 2.78
N ARG A 37 13.90 18.99 2.43
CA ARG A 37 12.81 18.80 1.47
C ARG A 37 13.29 18.49 0.05
N PHE A 38 14.47 18.96 -0.36
CA PHE A 38 15.03 18.65 -1.67
C PHE A 38 15.52 17.22 -1.71
N GLN A 39 16.25 16.78 -0.69
CA GLN A 39 16.72 15.40 -0.56
C GLN A 39 15.55 14.41 -0.51
N GLN A 40 14.48 14.74 0.21
CA GLN A 40 13.26 13.93 0.21
C GLN A 40 12.66 13.79 -1.20
N ALA A 41 12.62 14.87 -1.99
CA ALA A 41 12.12 14.85 -3.35
C ALA A 41 12.98 14.02 -4.32
N GLU A 42 14.31 13.98 -4.10
CA GLU A 42 15.21 13.10 -4.85
C GLU A 42 15.06 11.63 -4.47
N VAL A 43 14.83 11.34 -3.19
CA VAL A 43 14.81 9.95 -2.68
C VAL A 43 13.46 9.27 -2.87
N ILE A 44 12.34 10.01 -2.85
CA ILE A 44 11.00 9.42 -2.86
C ILE A 44 10.78 8.48 -4.04
N MET A 45 11.33 8.78 -5.23
CA MET A 45 11.15 7.92 -6.41
C MET A 45 11.65 6.48 -6.22
N PHE A 46 12.66 6.28 -5.37
CA PHE A 46 13.23 4.95 -5.08
C PHE A 46 12.36 4.16 -4.09
N CYS A 47 11.44 4.84 -3.40
CA CYS A 47 10.48 4.23 -2.49
C CYS A 47 9.16 3.88 -3.17
N LEU A 48 9.03 4.13 -4.48
CA LEU A 48 7.79 3.93 -5.24
C LEU A 48 7.90 2.78 -6.24
N SER A 49 6.84 2.00 -6.34
CA SER A 49 6.66 1.01 -7.40
C SER A 49 5.21 1.00 -7.89
N GLY A 50 4.89 0.11 -8.83
CA GLY A 50 3.53 -0.08 -9.35
C GLY A 50 2.85 1.22 -9.78
N LYS A 51 1.59 1.40 -9.34
CA LYS A 51 0.77 2.58 -9.65
C LYS A 51 1.36 3.86 -9.09
N ALA A 52 1.92 3.83 -7.87
CA ALA A 52 2.49 5.01 -7.24
C ALA A 52 3.67 5.59 -8.05
N LEU A 53 4.53 4.74 -8.62
CA LEU A 53 5.62 5.18 -9.49
C LEU A 53 5.11 5.79 -10.80
N ILE A 54 4.02 5.25 -11.37
CA ILE A 54 3.37 5.82 -12.56
C ILE A 54 2.84 7.23 -12.25
N VAL A 55 2.20 7.41 -11.09
CA VAL A 55 1.73 8.73 -10.62
C VAL A 55 2.88 9.71 -10.46
N TYR A 56 3.99 9.32 -9.82
CA TYR A 56 5.19 10.16 -9.72
C TYR A 56 5.70 10.60 -11.10
N LYS A 57 5.77 9.67 -12.07
CA LYS A 57 6.21 9.97 -13.44
C LYS A 57 5.25 10.89 -14.21
N SER A 58 4.01 11.03 -13.77
CA SER A 58 3.05 11.99 -14.32
C SER A 58 3.18 13.41 -13.75
N VAL A 59 3.87 13.57 -12.61
CA VAL A 59 4.23 14.89 -12.06
C VAL A 59 5.22 15.56 -13.01
N SER A 60 5.03 16.84 -13.29
CA SER A 60 5.92 17.61 -14.16
C SER A 60 7.34 17.67 -13.60
N GLU A 61 8.37 17.74 -14.43
CA GLU A 61 9.76 17.81 -13.95
C GLU A 61 10.00 19.04 -13.05
N ALA A 62 9.34 20.16 -13.35
CA ALA A 62 9.40 21.37 -12.55
C ALA A 62 8.83 21.18 -11.13
N ASP A 63 7.85 20.28 -10.97
CA ASP A 63 7.18 20.00 -9.69
C ASP A 63 7.84 18.86 -8.90
N ARG A 64 8.72 18.07 -9.52
CA ARG A 64 9.38 16.93 -8.87
C ARG A 64 10.45 17.33 -7.85
N ASN A 65 10.77 18.62 -7.73
CA ASN A 65 11.60 19.15 -6.66
C ASN A 65 10.79 19.54 -5.40
N ASP A 66 9.46 19.49 -5.46
CA ASP A 66 8.56 19.81 -4.37
C ASP A 66 7.92 18.53 -3.83
N ILE A 67 8.50 18.02 -2.74
CA ILE A 67 8.01 16.82 -2.05
C ILE A 67 6.53 16.95 -1.64
N GLY A 68 6.05 18.16 -1.35
CA GLY A 68 4.66 18.42 -1.00
C GLY A 68 3.73 18.19 -2.19
N ARG A 69 4.11 18.65 -3.39
CA ARG A 69 3.35 18.39 -4.63
C ARG A 69 3.32 16.91 -4.98
N ILE A 70 4.43 16.21 -4.81
CA ILE A 70 4.51 14.76 -5.06
C ILE A 70 3.54 14.03 -4.12
N PHE A 71 3.59 14.30 -2.82
CA PHE A 71 2.68 13.68 -1.84
C PHE A 71 1.22 14.02 -2.11
N ALA A 72 0.90 15.28 -2.44
CA ALA A 72 -0.46 15.67 -2.80
C ALA A 72 -0.97 14.84 -4.00
N LYS A 73 -0.14 14.67 -5.04
CA LYS A 73 -0.53 13.89 -6.22
C LYS A 73 -0.69 12.41 -5.94
N LEU A 74 0.20 11.83 -5.12
CA LEU A 74 0.06 10.46 -4.64
C LEU A 74 -1.23 10.30 -3.86
N LYS A 75 -1.52 11.18 -2.90
CA LYS A 75 -2.76 11.10 -2.08
C LYS A 75 -4.03 11.21 -2.92
N GLU A 76 -4.05 12.12 -3.90
CA GLU A 76 -5.19 12.33 -4.79
C GLU A 76 -5.45 11.12 -5.70
N THR A 77 -4.39 10.47 -6.19
CA THR A 77 -4.50 9.47 -7.27
C THR A 77 -4.43 8.02 -6.75
N CYS A 78 -3.72 7.81 -5.65
CA CYS A 78 -3.62 6.55 -4.91
C CYS A 78 -4.66 6.51 -3.79
N PHE A 79 -5.90 6.89 -4.14
CA PHE A 79 -7.07 6.73 -3.29
C PHE A 79 -7.79 5.43 -3.66
N LYS A 80 -8.14 4.65 -2.65
CA LYS A 80 -9.06 3.52 -2.79
C LYS A 80 -10.45 3.98 -2.30
N PRO A 81 -11.51 3.87 -3.12
CA PRO A 81 -12.86 4.18 -2.67
C PRO A 81 -13.27 3.29 -1.50
N THR A 82 -14.25 3.75 -0.69
CA THR A 82 -14.69 3.13 0.56
C THR A 82 -15.10 1.66 0.45
N GLU A 83 -15.43 1.18 -0.74
CA GLU A 83 -15.88 -0.21 -0.98
C GLU A 83 -14.83 -1.06 -1.72
N TYR A 84 -13.64 -0.49 -1.97
CA TYR A 84 -12.62 -1.13 -2.79
C TYR A 84 -12.16 -2.45 -2.15
N TYR A 85 -11.87 -2.45 -0.86
CA TYR A 85 -11.33 -3.65 -0.20
C TYR A 85 -12.42 -4.69 0.06
N LEU A 86 -13.67 -4.29 0.33
CA LEU A 86 -14.81 -5.22 0.34
C LEU A 86 -15.03 -5.87 -1.03
N ASN A 87 -14.93 -5.10 -2.12
CA ASN A 87 -15.03 -5.68 -3.46
C ASN A 87 -13.90 -6.68 -3.74
N LEU A 88 -12.65 -6.37 -3.36
CA LEU A 88 -11.55 -7.33 -3.44
C LEU A 88 -11.83 -8.57 -2.58
N PHE A 89 -12.32 -8.40 -1.36
CA PHE A 89 -12.68 -9.49 -0.47
C PHE A 89 -13.69 -10.47 -1.11
N TYR A 90 -14.74 -9.95 -1.74
CA TYR A 90 -15.77 -10.77 -2.39
C TYR A 90 -15.38 -11.32 -3.76
N THR A 91 -14.44 -10.69 -4.47
CA THR A 91 -14.01 -11.12 -5.81
C THR A 91 -12.74 -11.98 -5.81
N ARG A 92 -11.90 -11.88 -4.76
CA ARG A 92 -10.65 -12.63 -4.64
C ARG A 92 -10.91 -14.13 -4.57
N ALA A 93 -10.29 -14.87 -5.49
CA ALA A 93 -10.32 -16.33 -5.58
C ALA A 93 -8.92 -16.88 -5.33
N LEU A 94 -8.82 -18.10 -4.79
CA LEU A 94 -7.53 -18.76 -4.55
C LEU A 94 -6.86 -19.06 -5.90
N ASN A 95 -5.66 -18.54 -6.10
CA ASN A 95 -4.95 -18.75 -7.37
C ASN A 95 -4.27 -20.13 -7.41
N PRO A 96 -4.08 -20.72 -8.61
CA PRO A 96 -3.29 -21.94 -8.75
C PRO A 96 -1.87 -21.75 -8.19
N GLY A 97 -1.45 -22.63 -7.28
CA GLY A 97 -0.13 -22.56 -6.64
C GLY A 97 -0.03 -21.62 -5.43
N GLU A 98 -1.10 -20.88 -5.10
CA GLU A 98 -1.15 -20.06 -3.89
C GLU A 98 -1.47 -20.90 -2.65
N THR A 99 -0.82 -20.59 -1.52
CA THR A 99 -1.14 -21.24 -0.25
C THR A 99 -2.42 -20.69 0.37
N LEU A 100 -3.18 -21.53 1.07
CA LEU A 100 -4.34 -21.07 1.84
C LEU A 100 -3.97 -20.01 2.89
N ALA A 101 -2.76 -20.08 3.45
CA ALA A 101 -2.29 -19.13 4.46
C ALA A 101 -1.98 -17.74 3.89
N SER A 102 -1.44 -17.63 2.67
CA SER A 102 -1.27 -16.33 2.01
C SER A 102 -2.61 -15.75 1.58
N PHE A 103 -3.49 -16.58 1.02
CA PHE A 103 -4.84 -16.19 0.64
C PHE A 103 -5.67 -15.68 1.83
N ALA A 104 -5.64 -16.38 2.96
CA ALA A 104 -6.35 -15.96 4.17
C ALA A 104 -5.81 -14.63 4.73
N ARG A 105 -4.49 -14.41 4.66
CA ARG A 105 -3.85 -13.15 5.06
C ARG A 105 -4.29 -11.98 4.17
N ASP A 106 -4.41 -12.18 2.85
CA ASP A 106 -4.94 -11.16 1.95
C ASP A 106 -6.38 -10.79 2.31
N LEU A 107 -7.24 -11.79 2.51
CA LEU A 107 -8.64 -11.57 2.90
C LEU A 107 -8.75 -10.82 4.23
N GLU A 108 -7.96 -11.21 5.22
CA GLU A 108 -7.91 -10.55 6.52
C GLU A 108 -7.53 -9.07 6.37
N ARG A 109 -6.49 -8.80 5.59
CA ARG A 109 -6.00 -7.45 5.32
C ARG A 109 -7.05 -6.57 4.62
N PHE A 110 -7.84 -7.13 3.71
CA PHE A 110 -8.93 -6.38 3.07
C PHE A 110 -10.02 -5.97 4.08
N VAL A 111 -10.39 -6.87 4.98
CA VAL A 111 -11.39 -6.56 6.03
C VAL A 111 -10.87 -5.50 6.99
N ASP A 112 -9.60 -5.58 7.41
CA ASP A 112 -9.01 -4.57 8.31
C ASP A 112 -8.97 -3.17 7.70
N LYS A 113 -8.81 -3.08 6.38
CA LYS A 113 -8.76 -1.80 5.67
C LYS A 113 -10.15 -1.17 5.46
N ASP A 114 -11.16 -1.96 5.09
CA ASP A 114 -12.52 -1.42 4.85
C ASP A 114 -13.37 -1.31 6.13
N LEU A 115 -13.13 -2.19 7.12
CA LEU A 115 -13.90 -2.27 8.36
C LEU A 115 -12.98 -2.18 9.59
N PRO A 116 -12.27 -1.06 9.78
CA PRO A 116 -11.38 -0.88 10.92
C PRO A 116 -12.16 -0.97 12.23
N GLY A 117 -11.67 -1.80 13.17
CA GLY A 117 -12.31 -1.98 14.47
C GLY A 117 -13.48 -2.97 14.49
N LEU A 118 -13.72 -3.71 13.42
CA LEU A 118 -14.69 -4.81 13.42
C LEU A 118 -14.38 -5.81 14.55
N GLU A 119 -15.40 -6.18 15.33
CA GLU A 119 -15.21 -7.12 16.43
C GLU A 119 -14.60 -8.45 15.96
N ALA A 120 -13.62 -8.96 16.71
CA ALA A 120 -12.83 -10.14 16.30
C ALA A 120 -13.69 -11.39 16.05
N ASN A 121 -14.78 -11.57 16.80
CA ASN A 121 -15.77 -12.64 16.61
C ASN A 121 -16.51 -12.51 15.26
N ILE A 122 -16.92 -11.31 14.88
CA ILE A 122 -17.61 -11.01 13.62
C ILE A 122 -16.63 -11.16 12.45
N LYS A 123 -15.43 -10.58 12.58
CA LYS A 123 -14.34 -10.72 11.61
C LYS A 123 -14.03 -12.20 11.34
N SER A 124 -13.87 -13.01 12.39
CA SER A 124 -13.60 -14.45 12.25
C SER A 124 -14.72 -15.19 11.52
N LYS A 125 -15.99 -14.88 11.81
CA LYS A 125 -17.14 -15.48 11.11
C LYS A 125 -17.15 -15.10 9.62
N LEU A 126 -16.90 -13.83 9.30
CA LEU A 126 -16.85 -13.32 7.93
C LEU A 126 -15.73 -14.01 7.12
N LEU A 127 -14.52 -14.05 7.66
CA LEU A 127 -13.36 -14.70 7.02
C LEU A 127 -13.60 -16.20 6.80
N LYS A 128 -14.13 -16.91 7.80
CA LYS A 128 -14.46 -18.35 7.67
C LYS A 128 -15.52 -18.60 6.61
N ALA A 129 -16.61 -17.82 6.60
CA ALA A 129 -17.66 -17.94 5.59
C ALA A 129 -17.08 -17.74 4.17
N ARG A 130 -16.19 -16.76 4.01
CA ARG A 130 -15.54 -16.50 2.74
C ARG A 130 -14.65 -17.66 2.29
N LEU A 131 -13.77 -18.14 3.16
CA LEU A 131 -12.90 -19.28 2.89
C LEU A 131 -13.71 -20.50 2.43
N VAL A 132 -14.81 -20.81 3.12
CA VAL A 132 -15.71 -21.92 2.75
C VAL A 132 -16.34 -21.69 1.37
N SER A 133 -16.78 -20.46 1.06
CA SER A 133 -17.39 -20.14 -0.25
C SER A 133 -16.41 -20.30 -1.41
N CYS A 134 -15.11 -20.10 -1.19
CA CYS A 134 -14.07 -20.21 -2.20
C CYS A 134 -13.64 -21.67 -2.48
N VAL A 135 -13.89 -22.59 -1.56
CA VAL A 135 -13.54 -24.03 -1.70
C VAL A 135 -14.61 -24.81 -2.48
N LYS A 136 -15.86 -24.33 -2.54
CA LYS A 136 -17.01 -25.05 -3.15
C LYS A 136 -17.11 -25.01 -4.68
N LYS A 137 -16.00 -24.94 -5.41
CA LYS A 137 -15.99 -25.11 -6.88
C LYS A 137 -15.02 -26.21 -7.31
N PHE A 138 -15.26 -27.43 -6.84
CA PHE A 138 -14.76 -28.67 -7.42
C PHE A 138 -15.92 -29.64 -7.54
#